data_AF-A0A7J6V1Z0-F1
#
_entry.id   AF-A0A7J6V1Z0-F1
#
_cell.length_a   1.000
_cell.length_b   1.000
_cell.length_c   1.000
_cell.angle_alpha   90.00
_cell.angle_beta   90.00
_cell.angle_gamma   90.00
#
_symmetry.space_group_name_H-M   'P 1'
#
loop_
_entity.id
_entity.type
_entity.pdbx_description
1 polymer ?
#
loop_
_entity_poly.entity_id
_entity_poly.type
_entity_poly.pdbx_seq_one_letter_code
_entity_poly.pdbx_strand_id
1 'polypeptide(L)'
;GQPKKQKYKDGFPDWVSKGDRKLLQSTSAPAANIVVAKDGSGNYKTVGEAFAAAAKAKPTTRFVIYVKAGVYSENVASGTKLKNIMLVGDGIGKTILTGSKSVGGGATTFQSATFAVTGSNISQAADHDGLNRFEEPAIKMPSEKKGKSSRKHQHEFTGTKWALLVAGSNGYGNYRHQADVCHAYQLLIKGGLKKENIVVFMYDDIANSEYNPRPGVIINHPQGQDVYAGVPKDYTGKQVTTKNLFAVLLGDKKAVEGGSGKVIDSKPDDHIFVYYSDHGGPGALGMPNVPNLYASDFIEVLKKKHESGSYKKMVIYVEACESGSIFEGLMPEDLNIYVTTASKADENSWGTYCPGMEPPPPPEYTTCLADLYSAAWMEDSETHNLKNETIKQQFELVKYRTSNEKTYTMGSHAMEYGDRRIKTESLYLYQGSNPDNEKSTKNILHQNMEAIDQRDADLLFLWETYVRSKEGNGNGTELLEEIRQTILHRTHLDESIKLIGQVLFGQQRGPSILSAVRPSGLPLVDDWRCLKTMVRLFESECGSLTQYGMKHMRAFANICNNGISENEMEAASKAICKREYSDLWSPITRGYSA
;
A
#
# COMPACT_ATOMS: atom_id res chain seq x y z
N GLY A 1 -21.65 -17.81 24.45
CA GLY A 1 -20.39 -18.57 24.35
C GLY A 1 -19.60 -18.04 23.18
N GLN A 2 -18.36 -17.60 23.40
CA GLN A 2 -17.49 -17.07 22.34
C GLN A 2 -17.22 -18.14 21.26
N PRO A 3 -17.16 -17.78 19.97
CA PRO A 3 -16.73 -18.71 18.92
C PRO A 3 -15.23 -19.00 19.09
N LYS A 4 -14.87 -20.28 19.12
CA LYS A 4 -13.47 -20.73 19.18
C LYS A 4 -12.73 -20.20 17.94
N LYS A 5 -11.60 -19.51 18.14
CA LYS A 5 -10.68 -19.10 17.06
C LYS A 5 -10.33 -20.32 16.21
N GLN A 6 -10.62 -20.26 14.90
CA GLN A 6 -10.23 -21.31 13.94
C GLN A 6 -8.71 -21.37 13.90
N LYS A 7 -8.17 -22.58 14.09
CA LYS A 7 -6.74 -22.88 13.98
C LYS A 7 -6.47 -23.41 12.57
N TYR A 8 -5.31 -23.04 12.03
CA TYR A 8 -4.85 -23.41 10.70
C TYR A 8 -3.53 -24.16 10.82
N LYS A 9 -3.34 -25.20 10.00
CA LYS A 9 -2.13 -26.01 9.93
C LYS A 9 -1.76 -26.24 8.48
N ASP A 10 -0.55 -25.81 8.10
CA ASP A 10 -0.02 -25.87 6.74
C ASP A 10 -0.89 -25.09 5.73
N GLY A 11 -1.44 -23.95 6.15
CA GLY A 11 -2.30 -23.09 5.31
C GLY A 11 -3.77 -23.51 5.22
N PHE A 12 -4.18 -24.64 5.81
CA PHE A 12 -5.58 -25.09 5.80
C PHE A 12 -6.20 -25.11 7.20
N PRO A 13 -7.53 -24.93 7.35
CA PRO A 13 -8.21 -25.10 8.63
C PRO A 13 -7.98 -26.49 9.23
N ASP A 14 -7.85 -26.57 10.56
CA ASP A 14 -7.54 -27.82 11.27
C ASP A 14 -8.56 -28.96 11.06
N TRP A 15 -9.76 -28.65 10.58
CA TRP A 15 -10.79 -29.64 10.24
C TRP A 15 -10.59 -30.29 8.87
N VAL A 16 -9.65 -29.79 8.05
CA VAL A 16 -9.26 -30.41 6.77
C VAL A 16 -8.25 -31.52 7.03
N SER A 17 -8.60 -32.76 6.65
CA SER A 17 -7.75 -33.92 6.92
C SER A 17 -6.42 -33.83 6.15
N LYS A 18 -5.37 -34.51 6.63
CA LYS A 18 -4.08 -34.56 5.92
C LYS A 18 -4.20 -35.13 4.50
N GLY A 19 -5.10 -36.10 4.30
CA GLY A 19 -5.37 -36.66 2.97
C GLY A 19 -6.00 -35.63 2.04
N ASP A 20 -6.94 -34.83 2.54
CA ASP A 20 -7.59 -33.78 1.75
C ASP A 20 -6.63 -32.64 1.43
N ARG A 21 -5.74 -32.27 2.36
CA ARG A 21 -4.68 -31.28 2.10
C ARG A 21 -3.77 -31.72 0.96
N LYS A 22 -3.31 -32.98 0.97
CA LYS A 22 -2.46 -33.54 -0.08
C LYS A 22 -3.17 -33.58 -1.44
N LEU A 23 -4.49 -33.78 -1.44
CA LEU A 23 -5.32 -33.77 -2.66
C LEU A 23 -5.60 -32.34 -3.16
N LEU A 24 -5.75 -31.37 -2.26
CA LEU A 24 -5.91 -29.94 -2.58
C LEU A 24 -4.61 -29.30 -3.11
N GLN A 25 -3.47 -29.90 -2.79
CA GLN A 25 -2.14 -29.46 -3.22
C GLN A 25 -1.64 -30.17 -4.49
N SER A 26 -2.38 -31.14 -5.05
CA SER A 26 -1.93 -31.86 -6.26
C SER A 26 -2.29 -31.08 -7.52
N THR A 27 -1.32 -30.87 -8.41
CA THR A 27 -1.43 -30.17 -9.70
C THR A 27 -2.10 -30.98 -10.81
N SER A 28 -2.78 -32.07 -10.46
CA SER A 28 -3.54 -32.90 -11.40
C SER A 28 -4.94 -33.15 -10.85
N ALA A 29 -5.95 -33.05 -11.72
CA ALA A 29 -7.34 -33.28 -11.34
C ALA A 29 -7.49 -34.67 -10.69
N PRO A 30 -7.99 -34.77 -9.45
CA PRO A 30 -8.13 -36.06 -8.77
C PRO A 30 -9.07 -36.98 -9.56
N ALA A 31 -8.83 -38.29 -9.52
CA ALA A 31 -9.68 -39.28 -10.19
C ALA A 31 -11.14 -39.13 -9.75
N ALA A 32 -11.98 -38.57 -10.62
CA ALA A 32 -13.35 -38.23 -10.29
C ALA A 32 -14.24 -39.47 -10.25
N ASN A 33 -15.10 -39.58 -9.25
CA ASN A 33 -16.14 -40.62 -9.21
C ASN A 33 -17.33 -40.27 -10.10
N ILE A 34 -17.64 -38.97 -10.21
CA ILE A 34 -18.68 -38.44 -11.09
C ILE A 34 -18.11 -37.19 -11.78
N VAL A 35 -18.32 -37.09 -13.08
CA VAL A 35 -18.05 -35.89 -13.88
C VAL A 35 -19.36 -35.21 -14.26
N VAL A 36 -19.46 -33.92 -14.01
CA VAL A 36 -20.56 -33.05 -14.45
C VAL A 36 -20.06 -32.22 -15.62
N ALA A 37 -20.76 -32.28 -16.74
CA ALA A 37 -20.45 -31.47 -17.91
C ALA A 37 -21.72 -31.02 -18.60
N LYS A 38 -21.92 -29.71 -18.71
CA LYS A 38 -23.13 -29.10 -19.29
C LYS A 38 -23.37 -29.51 -20.75
N ASP A 39 -22.29 -29.78 -21.49
CA ASP A 39 -22.32 -30.25 -22.88
C ASP A 39 -22.74 -31.72 -23.03
N GLY A 40 -22.87 -32.46 -21.92
CA GLY A 40 -23.20 -33.88 -21.90
C GLY A 40 -22.00 -34.81 -22.03
N SER A 41 -20.76 -34.30 -22.02
CA SER A 41 -19.53 -35.11 -22.05
C SER A 41 -19.17 -35.76 -20.70
N GLY A 42 -20.00 -35.55 -19.67
CA GLY A 42 -19.86 -36.10 -18.32
C GLY A 42 -20.99 -37.06 -17.97
N ASN A 43 -20.97 -37.61 -16.76
CA ASN A 43 -22.02 -38.50 -16.26
C ASN A 43 -23.36 -37.78 -16.04
N TYR A 44 -23.33 -36.49 -15.67
CA TYR A 44 -24.53 -35.66 -15.46
C TYR A 44 -24.35 -34.27 -16.07
N LYS A 45 -25.47 -33.60 -16.37
CA LYS A 45 -25.46 -32.23 -16.92
C LYS A 45 -25.59 -31.15 -15.87
N THR A 46 -26.06 -31.51 -14.67
CA THR A 46 -26.24 -30.60 -13.54
C THR A 46 -25.53 -31.10 -12.29
N VAL A 47 -25.12 -30.17 -11.44
CA VAL A 47 -24.49 -30.46 -10.15
C VAL A 47 -25.51 -31.06 -9.18
N GLY A 48 -26.78 -30.62 -9.22
CA GLY A 48 -27.87 -31.21 -8.45
C GLY A 48 -28.07 -32.70 -8.70
N GLU A 49 -28.02 -33.15 -9.97
CA GLU A 49 -28.12 -34.58 -10.31
C GLU A 49 -26.94 -35.39 -9.76
N ALA A 50 -25.72 -34.86 -9.87
CA ALA A 50 -24.53 -35.50 -9.33
C ALA A 50 -24.59 -35.65 -7.80
N PHE A 51 -25.10 -34.63 -7.10
CA PHE A 51 -25.33 -34.71 -5.65
C PHE A 51 -26.43 -35.71 -5.28
N ALA A 52 -27.51 -35.81 -6.06
CA ALA A 52 -28.55 -36.81 -5.86
C ALA A 52 -28.02 -38.24 -6.09
N ALA A 53 -27.16 -38.43 -7.09
CA ALA A 53 -26.49 -39.71 -7.34
C ALA A 53 -25.52 -40.07 -6.22
N ALA A 54 -24.72 -39.11 -5.75
CA ALA A 54 -23.82 -39.30 -4.61
C ALA A 54 -24.59 -39.64 -3.32
N ALA A 55 -25.77 -39.04 -3.11
CA ALA A 55 -26.65 -39.36 -1.99
C ALA A 55 -27.11 -40.83 -2.01
N LYS A 56 -27.44 -41.36 -3.20
CA LYS A 56 -27.83 -42.76 -3.38
C LYS A 56 -26.67 -43.72 -3.18
N ALA A 57 -25.46 -43.34 -3.62
CA ALA A 57 -24.26 -44.16 -3.52
C ALA A 57 -23.77 -44.39 -2.08
N LYS A 58 -24.15 -43.52 -1.12
CA LYS A 58 -23.78 -43.59 0.32
C LYS A 58 -22.30 -43.94 0.55
N PRO A 59 -21.36 -43.14 0.03
CA PRO A 59 -19.96 -43.50 0.01
C PRO A 59 -19.33 -43.54 1.41
N THR A 60 -18.59 -44.61 1.69
CA THR A 60 -17.84 -44.79 2.95
C THR A 60 -16.46 -44.13 2.90
N THR A 61 -15.95 -43.83 1.70
CA THR A 61 -14.70 -43.12 1.43
C THR A 61 -14.95 -41.81 0.66
N ARG A 62 -13.90 -41.02 0.40
CA ARG A 62 -13.99 -39.74 -0.31
C ARG A 62 -14.61 -39.94 -1.71
N PHE A 63 -15.67 -39.22 -2.00
CA PHE A 63 -16.40 -39.27 -3.27
C PHE A 63 -16.27 -37.93 -3.99
N VAL A 64 -15.53 -37.93 -5.09
CA VAL A 64 -15.13 -36.74 -5.84
C VAL A 64 -16.12 -36.50 -7.00
N ILE A 65 -16.81 -35.37 -6.95
CA ILE A 65 -17.62 -34.83 -8.04
C ILE A 65 -16.77 -33.77 -8.73
N TYR A 66 -16.39 -34.03 -9.97
CA TYR A 66 -15.66 -33.08 -10.80
C TYR A 66 -16.62 -32.37 -11.74
N VAL A 67 -16.57 -31.05 -11.79
CA VAL A 67 -17.46 -30.21 -12.60
C VAL A 67 -16.61 -29.48 -13.62
N LYS A 68 -16.83 -29.82 -14.89
CA LYS A 68 -16.14 -29.17 -16.00
C LYS A 68 -16.57 -27.72 -16.14
N ALA A 69 -15.71 -26.93 -16.78
CA ALA A 69 -15.91 -25.53 -17.07
C ALA A 69 -17.28 -25.27 -17.74
N GLY A 70 -17.94 -24.23 -17.28
CA GLY A 70 -19.28 -23.86 -17.69
C GLY A 70 -20.02 -23.07 -16.63
N VAL A 71 -21.07 -22.37 -17.06
CA VAL A 71 -22.00 -21.66 -16.17
C VAL A 71 -23.22 -22.55 -15.95
N TYR A 72 -23.36 -23.09 -14.75
CA TYR A 72 -24.49 -23.91 -14.32
C TYR A 72 -25.46 -23.04 -13.53
N SER A 73 -26.61 -22.74 -14.13
CA SER A 73 -27.64 -21.90 -13.52
C SER A 73 -28.62 -22.77 -12.73
N GLU A 74 -28.24 -23.08 -11.50
CA GLU A 74 -28.99 -23.94 -10.58
C GLU A 74 -28.81 -23.50 -9.12
N ASN A 75 -29.85 -23.63 -8.32
CA ASN A 75 -29.78 -23.50 -6.86
C ASN A 75 -29.59 -24.90 -6.26
N VAL A 76 -28.35 -25.25 -5.92
CA VAL A 76 -28.04 -26.57 -5.35
C VAL A 76 -28.27 -26.52 -3.85
N ALA A 77 -29.41 -27.04 -3.40
CA ALA A 77 -29.71 -27.22 -1.97
C ALA A 77 -29.91 -28.71 -1.67
N SER A 78 -28.92 -29.36 -1.06
CA SER A 78 -29.05 -30.76 -0.65
C SER A 78 -29.87 -30.85 0.64
N GLY A 79 -31.15 -31.22 0.54
CA GLY A 79 -32.01 -31.52 1.71
C GLY A 79 -31.64 -32.81 2.46
N THR A 80 -30.70 -33.61 1.93
CA THR A 80 -30.19 -34.85 2.52
C THR A 80 -28.82 -34.64 3.15
N LYS A 81 -28.57 -35.27 4.32
CA LYS A 81 -27.25 -35.26 4.98
C LYS A 81 -26.24 -36.07 4.17
N LEU A 82 -25.43 -35.40 3.36
CA LEU A 82 -24.34 -36.02 2.60
C LEU A 82 -23.10 -36.22 3.47
N LYS A 83 -22.29 -37.24 3.17
CA LYS A 83 -21.02 -37.49 3.87
C LYS A 83 -19.90 -37.79 2.87
N ASN A 84 -18.69 -37.32 3.18
CA ASN A 84 -17.45 -37.60 2.44
C ASN A 84 -17.43 -37.11 0.97
N ILE A 85 -18.16 -36.04 0.63
CA ILE A 85 -18.20 -35.52 -0.74
C ILE A 85 -17.15 -34.43 -0.95
N MET A 86 -16.46 -34.44 -2.09
CA MET A 86 -15.62 -33.34 -2.54
C MET A 86 -16.06 -32.86 -3.91
N LEU A 87 -16.24 -31.54 -4.04
CA LEU A 87 -16.56 -30.90 -5.31
C LEU A 87 -15.28 -30.24 -5.86
N VAL A 88 -14.92 -30.55 -7.10
CA VAL A 88 -13.76 -29.98 -7.78
C VAL A 88 -14.20 -29.36 -9.09
N GLY A 89 -13.86 -28.09 -9.32
CA GLY A 89 -14.10 -27.42 -10.60
C GLY A 89 -12.82 -27.22 -11.41
N ASP A 90 -12.96 -26.99 -12.71
CA ASP A 90 -11.84 -26.68 -13.65
C ASP A 90 -11.03 -25.41 -13.31
N GLY A 91 -11.41 -24.70 -12.25
CA GLY A 91 -10.75 -23.48 -11.80
C GLY A 91 -11.76 -22.39 -11.45
N ILE A 92 -11.29 -21.44 -10.63
CA ILE A 92 -12.06 -20.25 -10.28
C ILE A 92 -12.33 -19.43 -11.55
N GLY A 93 -13.59 -19.06 -11.79
CA GLY A 93 -14.02 -18.37 -13.01
C GLY A 93 -14.24 -19.26 -14.25
N LYS A 94 -13.79 -20.53 -14.25
CA LYS A 94 -14.08 -21.49 -15.34
C LYS A 94 -15.35 -22.29 -15.05
N THR A 95 -15.50 -22.75 -13.81
CA THR A 95 -16.70 -23.46 -13.35
C THR A 95 -17.51 -22.54 -12.45
N ILE A 96 -18.69 -22.10 -12.92
CA ILE A 96 -19.52 -21.12 -12.22
C ILE A 96 -20.87 -21.73 -11.90
N LEU A 97 -21.21 -21.83 -10.61
CA LEU A 97 -22.56 -22.15 -10.15
C LEU A 97 -23.28 -20.85 -9.83
N THR A 98 -24.41 -20.60 -10.48
CA THR A 98 -25.18 -19.36 -10.30
C THR A 98 -26.65 -19.66 -10.03
N GLY A 99 -27.29 -18.86 -9.19
CA GLY A 99 -28.67 -19.04 -8.76
C GLY A 99 -29.37 -17.68 -8.68
N SER A 100 -30.68 -17.65 -8.95
CA SER A 100 -31.46 -16.41 -9.09
C SER A 100 -32.49 -16.21 -7.97
N LYS A 101 -32.54 -17.09 -6.96
CA LYS A 101 -33.47 -16.99 -5.83
C LYS A 101 -33.04 -15.91 -4.84
N SER A 102 -34.00 -15.11 -4.37
CA SER A 102 -33.78 -14.06 -3.38
C SER A 102 -34.92 -14.00 -2.36
N VAL A 103 -34.67 -13.39 -1.20
CA VAL A 103 -35.68 -13.22 -0.16
C VAL A 103 -36.81 -12.28 -0.60
N GLY A 104 -36.46 -11.21 -1.33
CA GLY A 104 -37.45 -10.32 -1.96
C GLY A 104 -38.33 -11.01 -3.02
N GLY A 105 -37.90 -12.17 -3.54
CA GLY A 105 -38.66 -13.02 -4.47
C GLY A 105 -39.41 -14.18 -3.80
N GLY A 106 -39.52 -14.22 -2.46
CA GLY A 106 -40.30 -15.23 -1.72
C GLY A 106 -39.53 -16.47 -1.25
N ALA A 107 -38.20 -16.54 -1.43
CA ALA A 107 -37.37 -17.61 -0.87
C ALA A 107 -36.97 -17.31 0.59
N THR A 108 -36.79 -18.33 1.43
CA THR A 108 -36.16 -18.11 2.74
C THR A 108 -34.66 -17.82 2.57
N THR A 109 -34.02 -17.18 3.55
CA THR A 109 -32.56 -16.88 3.54
C THR A 109 -31.71 -18.12 3.24
N PHE A 110 -32.13 -19.28 3.75
CA PHE A 110 -31.44 -20.55 3.48
C PHE A 110 -31.72 -21.09 2.06
N GLN A 111 -32.93 -20.88 1.53
CA GLN A 111 -33.35 -21.34 0.21
C GLN A 111 -32.96 -20.39 -0.93
N SER A 112 -32.49 -19.18 -0.62
CA SER A 112 -31.90 -18.24 -1.59
C SER A 112 -30.43 -18.53 -1.89
N ALA A 113 -29.76 -19.42 -1.15
CA ALA A 113 -28.37 -19.77 -1.41
C ALA A 113 -28.22 -20.42 -2.80
N THR A 114 -27.25 -19.96 -3.58
CA THR A 114 -26.87 -20.57 -4.87
C THR A 114 -26.32 -21.98 -4.67
N PHE A 115 -25.57 -22.19 -3.60
CA PHE A 115 -25.03 -23.49 -3.23
C PHE A 115 -25.09 -23.67 -1.71
N ALA A 116 -25.86 -24.65 -1.25
CA ALA A 116 -26.00 -25.02 0.15
C ALA A 116 -26.00 -26.54 0.29
N VAL A 117 -25.02 -27.08 1.02
CA VAL A 117 -24.95 -28.52 1.29
C VAL A 117 -24.83 -28.74 2.78
N THR A 118 -25.76 -29.52 3.34
CA THR A 118 -25.71 -29.95 4.74
C THR A 118 -25.14 -31.36 4.83
N GLY A 119 -24.07 -31.55 5.61
CA GLY A 119 -23.40 -32.84 5.71
C GLY A 119 -22.12 -32.81 6.55
N SER A 120 -21.43 -33.94 6.64
CA SER A 120 -20.17 -34.08 7.40
C SER A 120 -19.02 -34.45 6.45
N ASN A 121 -17.83 -33.88 6.64
CA ASN A 121 -16.65 -34.08 5.78
C ASN A 121 -16.88 -33.68 4.31
N ILE A 122 -17.37 -32.46 4.08
CA ILE A 122 -17.52 -31.88 2.73
C ILE A 122 -16.36 -30.92 2.47
N SER A 123 -15.76 -30.98 1.27
CA SER A 123 -14.69 -30.06 0.83
C SER A 123 -14.93 -29.58 -0.61
N GLN A 124 -14.42 -28.39 -0.95
CA GLN A 124 -14.48 -27.80 -2.30
C GLN A 124 -13.08 -27.35 -2.72
N ALA A 125 -12.73 -27.55 -4.00
CA ALA A 125 -11.44 -27.20 -4.58
C ALA A 125 -11.60 -26.64 -6.00
N ALA A 126 -10.68 -25.77 -6.40
CA ALA A 126 -10.55 -25.29 -7.78
C ALA A 126 -9.07 -25.41 -8.18
N ASP A 127 -8.81 -25.95 -9.37
CA ASP A 127 -7.44 -26.12 -9.86
C ASP A 127 -6.80 -24.76 -10.19
N HIS A 128 -5.54 -24.59 -9.81
CA HIS A 128 -4.77 -23.36 -9.96
C HIS A 128 -3.99 -23.42 -11.26
N ASP A 129 -4.59 -22.94 -12.35
CA ASP A 129 -3.86 -22.78 -13.61
C ASP A 129 -4.29 -21.53 -14.37
N GLY A 130 -3.35 -20.58 -14.43
CA GLY A 130 -3.12 -19.63 -15.53
C GLY A 130 -4.21 -18.60 -15.86
N LEU A 131 -3.97 -17.36 -15.43
CA LEU A 131 -4.19 -16.05 -16.08
C LEU A 131 -5.23 -15.86 -17.21
N ASN A 132 -5.86 -14.68 -17.14
CA ASN A 132 -6.59 -13.92 -18.17
C ASN A 132 -8.09 -14.19 -18.37
N ARG A 133 -8.93 -13.39 -17.70
CA ARG A 133 -9.98 -12.50 -18.26
C ARG A 133 -11.00 -12.13 -17.18
N PHE A 134 -10.80 -10.99 -16.51
CA PHE A 134 -11.89 -10.27 -15.85
C PHE A 134 -12.44 -9.24 -16.84
N GLU A 135 -13.36 -9.66 -17.70
CA GLU A 135 -14.46 -8.77 -18.09
C GLU A 135 -15.64 -9.16 -17.21
N GLU A 136 -15.96 -8.33 -16.20
CA GLU A 136 -17.24 -8.48 -15.50
C GLU A 136 -18.40 -7.83 -16.29
N PRO A 137 -19.60 -8.42 -16.19
CA PRO A 137 -20.74 -8.06 -17.02
C PRO A 137 -21.45 -6.80 -16.48
N ALA A 138 -21.43 -5.73 -17.28
CA ALA A 138 -22.44 -4.69 -17.16
C ALA A 138 -23.76 -5.17 -17.81
N ILE A 139 -24.84 -5.20 -17.04
CA ILE A 139 -26.20 -5.43 -17.52
C ILE A 139 -26.56 -4.32 -18.53
N LYS A 140 -26.80 -4.68 -19.79
CA LYS A 140 -27.43 -3.81 -20.80
C LYS A 140 -28.90 -4.20 -20.99
N MET A 141 -29.79 -3.22 -20.91
CA MET A 141 -31.23 -3.40 -21.11
C MET A 141 -31.61 -3.45 -22.60
N PRO A 142 -32.64 -4.20 -23.02
CA PRO A 142 -32.86 -4.59 -24.43
C PRO A 142 -33.54 -3.56 -25.36
N SER A 143 -33.62 -2.27 -25.01
CA SER A 143 -34.35 -1.28 -25.83
C SER A 143 -33.50 -0.34 -26.69
N GLU A 144 -32.17 -0.47 -26.73
CA GLU A 144 -31.34 0.33 -27.63
C GLU A 144 -31.19 -0.33 -29.01
N LYS A 145 -32.00 0.11 -29.97
CA LYS A 145 -31.89 -0.27 -31.39
C LYS A 145 -30.52 0.12 -31.94
N LYS A 146 -29.95 -0.77 -32.78
CA LYS A 146 -28.69 -0.60 -33.52
C LYS A 146 -28.64 0.74 -34.26
N GLY A 147 -27.99 1.73 -33.67
CA GLY A 147 -27.57 2.98 -34.30
C GLY A 147 -26.19 2.81 -34.93
N LYS A 148 -26.06 3.29 -36.17
CA LYS A 148 -24.83 3.32 -36.98
C LYS A 148 -23.65 3.92 -36.20
N SER A 149 -22.45 3.42 -36.50
CA SER A 149 -21.14 4.00 -36.19
C SER A 149 -21.18 5.51 -35.90
N SER A 150 -21.22 5.84 -34.62
CA SER A 150 -20.98 7.19 -34.12
C SER A 150 -19.60 7.18 -33.49
N ARG A 151 -18.65 7.88 -34.12
CA ARG A 151 -17.38 8.29 -33.50
C ARG A 151 -17.68 8.73 -32.06
N LYS A 152 -17.18 8.00 -31.07
CA LYS A 152 -17.25 8.45 -29.68
C LYS A 152 -16.50 9.77 -29.62
N HIS A 153 -17.22 10.86 -29.40
CA HIS A 153 -16.64 12.10 -28.94
C HIS A 153 -15.84 11.76 -27.67
N GLN A 154 -14.50 11.76 -27.79
CA GLN A 154 -13.65 12.03 -26.64
C GLN A 154 -14.14 13.37 -26.10
N HIS A 155 -14.67 13.39 -24.88
CA HIS A 155 -14.75 14.66 -24.16
C HIS A 155 -13.30 15.14 -24.05
N GLU A 156 -12.98 16.14 -24.86
CA GLU A 156 -11.68 16.78 -24.89
C GLU A 156 -11.40 17.28 -23.48
N PHE A 157 -10.33 16.78 -22.87
CA PHE A 157 -9.87 17.28 -21.58
C PHE A 157 -9.44 18.74 -21.80
N THR A 158 -10.21 19.68 -21.25
CA THR A 158 -9.99 21.12 -21.46
C THR A 158 -9.11 21.77 -20.39
N GLY A 159 -8.85 21.06 -19.28
CA GLY A 159 -8.01 21.55 -18.17
C GLY A 159 -6.52 21.32 -18.38
N THR A 160 -5.74 21.68 -17.37
CA THR A 160 -4.31 21.38 -17.24
C THR A 160 -4.09 20.25 -16.25
N LYS A 161 -3.13 19.37 -16.52
CA LYS A 161 -2.68 18.35 -15.56
C LYS A 161 -1.49 18.89 -14.78
N TRP A 162 -1.63 18.91 -13.47
CA TRP A 162 -0.59 19.32 -12.53
C TRP A 162 -0.10 18.12 -11.74
N ALA A 163 1.16 18.16 -11.34
CA ALA A 163 1.70 17.17 -10.42
C ALA A 163 2.58 17.79 -9.33
N LEU A 164 2.53 17.18 -8.16
CA LEU A 164 3.36 17.50 -7.00
C LEU A 164 4.03 16.20 -6.53
N LEU A 165 5.34 16.10 -6.69
CA LEU A 165 6.12 14.90 -6.37
C LEU A 165 7.05 15.20 -5.19
N VAL A 166 7.03 14.36 -4.15
CA VAL A 166 7.71 14.62 -2.88
C VAL A 166 8.47 13.40 -2.39
N ALA A 167 9.78 13.56 -2.20
CA ALA A 167 10.62 12.63 -1.45
C ALA A 167 10.89 13.23 -0.06
N GLY A 168 10.40 12.56 0.99
CA GLY A 168 10.45 13.06 2.37
C GLY A 168 11.74 12.76 3.14
N SER A 169 12.72 12.07 2.54
CA SER A 169 14.00 11.73 3.16
C SER A 169 15.22 12.36 2.50
N ASN A 170 16.34 12.28 3.20
CA ASN A 170 17.70 12.48 2.71
C ASN A 170 18.61 11.31 3.08
N GLY A 171 19.86 11.35 2.65
CA GLY A 171 20.88 10.34 2.90
C GLY A 171 20.83 9.20 1.89
N TYR A 172 22.00 8.62 1.58
CA TYR A 172 22.12 7.60 0.55
C TYR A 172 21.45 6.25 0.90
N GLY A 173 21.32 5.94 2.19
CA GLY A 173 20.46 4.83 2.64
C GLY A 173 19.00 4.97 2.19
N ASN A 174 18.55 6.22 1.99
CA ASN A 174 17.22 6.54 1.51
C ASN A 174 17.12 6.77 -0.01
N TYR A 175 18.03 6.18 -0.78
CA TYR A 175 18.06 6.25 -2.24
C TYR A 175 16.68 6.06 -2.90
N ARG A 176 15.95 5.02 -2.47
CA ARG A 176 14.65 4.61 -3.03
C ARG A 176 13.63 5.74 -3.15
N HIS A 177 13.50 6.61 -2.14
CA HIS A 177 12.47 7.64 -2.12
C HIS A 177 12.69 8.73 -3.19
N GLN A 178 13.95 9.14 -3.40
CA GLN A 178 14.27 10.11 -4.46
C GLN A 178 14.27 9.44 -5.84
N ALA A 179 14.66 8.17 -5.93
CA ALA A 179 14.55 7.38 -7.15
C ALA A 179 13.09 7.22 -7.60
N ASP A 180 12.18 6.96 -6.65
CA ASP A 180 10.75 6.88 -6.89
C ASP A 180 10.18 8.18 -7.48
N VAL A 181 10.53 9.32 -6.87
CA VAL A 181 10.09 10.64 -7.35
C VAL A 181 10.66 10.96 -8.73
N CYS A 182 11.92 10.62 -8.97
CA CYS A 182 12.56 10.78 -10.27
C CYS A 182 11.85 9.92 -11.33
N HIS A 183 11.54 8.66 -11.02
CA HIS A 183 10.83 7.76 -11.92
C HIS A 183 9.41 8.27 -12.22
N ALA A 184 8.66 8.69 -11.20
CA ALA A 184 7.35 9.30 -11.36
C ALA A 184 7.42 10.55 -12.27
N TYR A 185 8.44 11.40 -12.13
CA TYR A 185 8.65 12.54 -13.03
C TYR A 185 8.83 12.11 -14.48
N GLN A 186 9.70 11.13 -14.75
CA GLN A 186 9.93 10.64 -16.11
C GLN A 186 8.64 10.08 -16.73
N LEU A 187 7.85 9.34 -15.96
CA LEU A 187 6.57 8.78 -16.36
C LEU A 187 5.59 9.89 -16.80
N LEU A 188 5.46 10.94 -15.98
CA LEU A 188 4.57 12.06 -16.26
C LEU A 188 5.02 12.88 -17.48
N ILE A 189 6.33 13.09 -17.66
CA ILE A 189 6.88 13.76 -18.84
C ILE A 189 6.60 12.94 -20.11
N LYS A 190 6.87 11.62 -20.10
CA LYS A 190 6.52 10.72 -21.21
C LYS A 190 5.01 10.70 -21.47
N GLY A 191 4.20 10.87 -20.42
CA GLY A 191 2.75 11.00 -20.50
C GLY A 191 2.25 12.30 -21.12
N GLY A 192 3.13 13.27 -21.35
CA GLY A 192 2.83 14.57 -21.97
C GLY A 192 2.51 15.69 -20.98
N LEU A 193 2.75 15.51 -19.67
CA LEU A 193 2.70 16.62 -18.72
C LEU A 193 3.85 17.57 -19.00
N LYS A 194 3.60 18.87 -18.83
CA LYS A 194 4.62 19.89 -19.06
C LYS A 194 5.45 20.13 -17.80
N LYS A 195 6.75 20.40 -17.97
CA LYS A 195 7.70 20.62 -16.86
C LYS A 195 7.26 21.76 -15.93
N GLU A 196 6.64 22.80 -16.47
CA GLU A 196 6.12 23.93 -15.69
C GLU A 196 4.95 23.56 -14.76
N ASN A 197 4.28 22.42 -15.01
CA ASN A 197 3.13 21.97 -14.23
C ASN A 197 3.47 20.82 -13.28
N ILE A 198 4.73 20.38 -13.25
CA ILE A 198 5.23 19.38 -12.30
C ILE A 198 6.16 20.09 -11.32
N VAL A 199 5.81 20.06 -10.04
CA VAL A 199 6.64 20.57 -8.94
C VAL A 199 7.32 19.39 -8.25
N VAL A 200 8.64 19.47 -8.08
CA VAL A 200 9.44 18.40 -7.47
C VAL A 200 10.11 18.84 -6.18
N PHE A 201 9.86 18.08 -5.12
CA PHE A 201 10.55 18.14 -3.83
C PHE A 201 11.43 16.90 -3.70
N MET A 202 12.74 17.09 -3.65
CA MET A 202 13.70 16.02 -3.34
C MET A 202 14.94 16.65 -2.74
N TYR A 203 15.57 16.01 -1.76
CA TYR A 203 16.70 16.63 -1.06
C TYR A 203 17.92 16.87 -1.97
N ASP A 204 18.06 16.05 -3.02
CA ASP A 204 19.07 16.16 -4.09
C ASP A 204 20.50 15.78 -3.68
N ASP A 205 20.63 14.81 -2.77
CA ASP A 205 21.89 14.31 -2.23
C ASP A 205 22.25 12.88 -2.68
N ILE A 206 21.51 12.32 -3.64
CA ILE A 206 21.71 10.95 -4.14
C ILE A 206 22.63 10.91 -5.35
N ALA A 207 22.29 11.66 -6.41
CA ALA A 207 22.96 11.53 -7.71
C ALA A 207 24.48 11.75 -7.64
N ASN A 208 24.94 12.68 -6.81
CA ASN A 208 26.36 13.00 -6.64
C ASN A 208 26.92 12.57 -5.27
N SER A 209 26.24 11.65 -4.58
CA SER A 209 26.76 11.07 -3.34
C SER A 209 28.08 10.34 -3.60
N GLU A 210 28.99 10.35 -2.63
CA GLU A 210 30.22 9.56 -2.67
C GLU A 210 29.95 8.04 -2.71
N TYR A 211 28.78 7.63 -2.21
CA TYR A 211 28.33 6.23 -2.24
C TYR A 211 27.66 5.85 -3.57
N ASN A 212 27.40 6.80 -4.47
CA ASN A 212 26.77 6.50 -5.75
C ASN A 212 27.78 5.91 -6.74
N PRO A 213 27.66 4.63 -7.13
CA PRO A 213 28.59 4.02 -8.07
C PRO A 213 28.44 4.60 -9.50
N ARG A 214 27.37 5.34 -9.78
CA ARG A 214 27.11 6.00 -11.06
C ARG A 214 26.83 7.49 -10.84
N PRO A 215 27.87 8.32 -10.64
CA PRO A 215 27.69 9.75 -10.38
C PRO A 215 26.83 10.43 -11.46
N GLY A 216 25.88 11.26 -11.03
CA GLY A 216 24.92 11.96 -11.89
C GLY A 216 23.75 11.09 -12.37
N VAL A 217 23.66 9.82 -11.98
CA VAL A 217 22.61 8.88 -12.40
C VAL A 217 21.83 8.35 -11.19
N ILE A 218 20.51 8.23 -11.34
CA ILE A 218 19.64 7.50 -10.41
C ILE A 218 18.82 6.47 -11.18
N ILE A 219 18.71 5.24 -10.70
CA ILE A 219 17.88 4.17 -11.31
C ILE A 219 16.83 3.71 -10.31
N ASN A 220 15.60 3.40 -10.75
CA ASN A 220 14.53 2.91 -9.87
C ASN A 220 14.12 1.46 -10.16
N HIS A 221 14.92 0.75 -10.94
CA HIS A 221 14.72 -0.66 -11.30
C HIS A 221 16.10 -1.29 -11.57
N PRO A 222 16.32 -2.60 -11.28
CA PRO A 222 17.63 -3.23 -11.47
C PRO A 222 18.21 -3.12 -12.88
N GLN A 223 17.33 -3.16 -13.88
CA GLN A 223 17.66 -3.00 -15.31
C GLN A 223 17.17 -1.65 -15.87
N GLY A 224 16.81 -0.71 -14.99
CA GLY A 224 16.26 0.59 -15.34
C GLY A 224 17.30 1.54 -15.93
N GLN A 225 16.81 2.53 -16.67
CA GLN A 225 17.63 3.64 -17.16
C GLN A 225 17.73 4.75 -16.10
N ASP A 226 18.54 5.76 -16.38
CA ASP A 226 18.60 6.96 -15.55
C ASP A 226 17.24 7.68 -15.51
N VAL A 227 16.72 7.87 -14.30
CA VAL A 227 15.50 8.63 -14.03
C VAL A 227 15.77 10.04 -13.51
N TYR A 228 17.02 10.37 -13.17
CA TYR A 228 17.41 11.67 -12.63
C TYR A 228 17.52 12.77 -13.70
N ALA A 229 17.98 12.41 -14.90
CA ALA A 229 18.19 13.36 -15.98
C ALA A 229 16.96 14.24 -16.26
N GLY A 230 17.14 15.55 -16.15
CA GLY A 230 16.12 16.54 -16.50
C GLY A 230 15.00 16.72 -15.48
N VAL A 231 15.07 16.07 -14.30
CA VAL A 231 14.17 16.34 -13.17
C VAL A 231 14.44 17.75 -12.63
N PRO A 232 13.42 18.64 -12.51
CA PRO A 232 13.61 20.00 -12.03
C PRO A 232 13.99 20.01 -10.54
N LYS A 233 14.86 20.94 -10.17
CA LYS A 233 15.27 21.18 -8.78
C LYS A 233 14.42 22.29 -8.16
N ASP A 234 13.10 22.07 -8.10
CA ASP A 234 12.19 23.12 -7.63
C ASP A 234 12.39 23.43 -6.15
N TYR A 235 12.44 22.40 -5.32
CA TYR A 235 12.74 22.52 -3.89
C TYR A 235 13.70 21.42 -3.47
N THR A 236 14.93 21.81 -3.10
CA THR A 236 16.00 20.87 -2.72
C THR A 236 16.68 21.25 -1.41
N GLY A 237 17.42 20.31 -0.82
CA GLY A 237 18.10 20.48 0.45
C GLY A 237 17.17 21.01 1.54
N LYS A 238 17.56 22.14 2.15
CA LYS A 238 16.83 22.81 3.24
C LYS A 238 15.46 23.37 2.85
N GLN A 239 15.12 23.40 1.56
CA GLN A 239 13.85 23.93 1.06
C GLN A 239 12.75 22.86 1.05
N VAL A 240 13.10 21.59 1.25
CA VAL A 240 12.14 20.49 1.38
C VAL A 240 11.53 20.53 2.77
N THR A 241 10.54 21.40 2.96
CA THR A 241 9.88 21.66 4.25
C THR A 241 8.36 21.51 4.12
N THR A 242 7.70 21.13 5.22
CA THR A 242 6.23 21.03 5.29
C THR A 242 5.56 22.36 4.91
N LYS A 243 6.16 23.49 5.30
CA LYS A 243 5.67 24.83 4.97
C LYS A 243 5.67 25.10 3.48
N ASN A 244 6.79 24.83 2.80
CA ASN A 244 6.88 25.01 1.34
C ASN A 244 5.93 24.05 0.62
N LEU A 245 5.83 22.80 1.07
CA LEU A 245 4.90 21.82 0.51
C LEU A 245 3.45 22.33 0.56
N PHE A 246 3.01 22.86 1.69
CA PHE A 246 1.66 23.40 1.84
C PHE A 246 1.44 24.65 1.00
N ALA A 247 2.41 25.59 0.98
CA ALA A 247 2.35 26.78 0.13
C ALA A 247 2.23 26.42 -1.35
N VAL A 248 3.03 25.44 -1.82
CA VAL A 248 3.00 24.93 -3.18
C VAL A 248 1.65 24.33 -3.53
N LEU A 249 1.10 23.46 -2.69
CA LEU A 249 -0.18 22.81 -2.95
C LEU A 249 -1.33 23.83 -3.02
N LEU A 250 -1.29 24.85 -2.16
CA LEU A 250 -2.26 25.94 -2.15
C LEU A 250 -2.10 26.94 -3.32
N GLY A 251 -0.99 26.88 -4.06
CA GLY A 251 -0.69 27.86 -5.10
C GLY A 251 -0.20 29.21 -4.57
N ASP A 252 0.23 29.28 -3.30
CA ASP A 252 0.64 30.52 -2.65
C ASP A 252 2.13 30.81 -2.85
N LYS A 253 2.45 31.52 -3.93
CA LYS A 253 3.83 31.95 -4.25
C LYS A 253 4.45 32.85 -3.19
N LYS A 254 3.66 33.55 -2.36
CA LYS A 254 4.17 34.47 -1.35
C LYS A 254 4.57 33.76 -0.06
N ALA A 255 3.96 32.61 0.22
CA ALA A 255 4.27 31.80 1.39
C ALA A 255 5.46 30.85 1.19
N VAL A 256 5.91 30.68 -0.06
CA VAL A 256 7.10 29.89 -0.40
C VAL A 256 8.39 30.59 0.07
N GLU A 257 9.29 29.80 0.68
CA GLU A 257 10.60 30.23 1.13
C GLU A 257 11.71 29.48 0.38
N GLY A 258 12.44 30.20 -0.47
CA GLY A 258 13.48 29.64 -1.33
C GLY A 258 12.92 28.81 -2.50
N GLY A 259 13.75 27.98 -3.10
CA GLY A 259 13.38 27.16 -4.26
C GLY A 259 13.14 27.96 -5.54
N SER A 260 12.55 27.30 -6.53
CA SER A 260 12.23 27.89 -7.83
C SER A 260 11.03 28.85 -7.77
N GLY A 261 10.26 28.82 -6.68
CA GLY A 261 8.98 29.54 -6.56
C GLY A 261 7.83 28.93 -7.37
N LYS A 262 8.04 27.77 -8.00
CA LYS A 262 6.99 27.04 -8.73
C LYS A 262 5.96 26.50 -7.73
N VAL A 263 4.67 26.70 -8.02
CA VAL A 263 3.55 26.25 -7.18
C VAL A 263 2.45 25.63 -8.05
N ILE A 264 1.48 24.95 -7.44
CA ILE A 264 0.30 24.41 -8.12
C ILE A 264 -0.73 25.53 -8.32
N ASP A 265 -0.48 26.37 -9.32
CA ASP A 265 -1.33 27.52 -9.74
C ASP A 265 -2.49 27.04 -10.65
N SER A 266 -3.23 26.05 -10.14
CA SER A 266 -4.25 25.31 -10.87
C SER A 266 -5.60 26.03 -10.93
N LYS A 267 -6.41 25.70 -11.95
CA LYS A 267 -7.72 26.29 -12.24
C LYS A 267 -8.87 25.28 -11.99
N PRO A 268 -10.15 25.73 -11.97
CA PRO A 268 -11.27 24.85 -11.65
C PRO A 268 -11.45 23.61 -12.55
N ASP A 269 -10.98 23.63 -13.80
CA ASP A 269 -11.07 22.47 -14.71
C ASP A 269 -9.83 21.55 -14.66
N ASP A 270 -8.81 21.93 -13.90
CA ASP A 270 -7.52 21.24 -13.86
C ASP A 270 -7.58 19.97 -13.00
N HIS A 271 -6.70 19.01 -13.28
CA HIS A 271 -6.52 17.81 -12.47
C HIS A 271 -5.16 17.85 -11.80
N ILE A 272 -5.11 17.40 -10.54
CA ILE A 272 -3.88 17.40 -9.74
C ILE A 272 -3.53 15.96 -9.35
N PHE A 273 -2.29 15.56 -9.60
CA PHE A 273 -1.71 14.32 -9.12
C PHE A 273 -0.67 14.62 -8.03
N VAL A 274 -0.86 14.14 -6.82
CA VAL A 274 0.11 14.26 -5.73
C VAL A 274 0.71 12.89 -5.47
N TYR A 275 2.04 12.83 -5.41
CA TYR A 275 2.76 11.62 -5.06
C TYR A 275 3.81 11.91 -3.99
N TYR A 276 3.77 11.13 -2.92
CA TYR A 276 4.69 11.20 -1.80
C TYR A 276 5.35 9.83 -1.59
N SER A 277 6.68 9.80 -1.44
CA SER A 277 7.45 8.61 -1.06
C SER A 277 8.45 8.97 0.05
N ASP A 278 8.30 8.34 1.21
CA ASP A 278 9.24 8.42 2.33
C ASP A 278 8.95 7.37 3.42
N HIS A 279 9.65 7.49 4.55
CA HIS A 279 9.23 7.04 5.87
C HIS A 279 7.91 7.66 6.35
N GLY A 280 7.24 6.91 7.22
CA GLY A 280 6.08 7.37 7.96
C GLY A 280 6.03 6.84 9.38
N GLY A 281 5.06 7.34 10.12
CA GLY A 281 4.60 6.79 11.37
C GLY A 281 3.11 7.07 11.53
N PRO A 282 2.46 6.51 12.56
CA PRO A 282 1.05 6.76 12.80
C PRO A 282 0.74 8.28 12.84
N GLY A 283 -0.03 8.77 11.86
CA GLY A 283 -0.48 10.16 11.76
C GLY A 283 0.57 11.18 11.30
N ALA A 284 1.76 10.73 10.88
CA ALA A 284 2.83 11.63 10.42
C ALA A 284 3.62 11.07 9.24
N LEU A 285 3.99 11.94 8.31
CA LEU A 285 4.90 11.67 7.19
C LEU A 285 6.21 12.42 7.39
N GLY A 286 7.34 11.77 7.09
CA GLY A 286 8.66 12.37 7.29
C GLY A 286 8.91 13.61 6.43
N MET A 287 9.83 14.46 6.85
CA MET A 287 10.40 15.48 5.99
C MET A 287 11.91 15.53 6.22
N PRO A 288 12.75 15.86 5.21
CA PRO A 288 14.19 15.91 5.42
C PRO A 288 14.58 17.03 6.39
N ASN A 289 13.74 18.06 6.45
CA ASN A 289 13.86 19.18 7.35
C ASN A 289 12.59 19.25 8.21
N VAL A 290 12.77 19.05 9.51
CA VAL A 290 11.69 19.08 10.50
C VAL A 290 11.09 20.50 10.63
N PRO A 291 9.83 20.65 11.06
CA PRO A 291 8.92 19.59 11.53
C PRO A 291 8.38 18.69 10.41
N ASN A 292 8.07 17.45 10.78
CA ASN A 292 7.41 16.47 9.92
C ASN A 292 5.99 16.94 9.55
N LEU A 293 5.41 16.32 8.52
CA LEU A 293 4.02 16.58 8.12
C LEU A 293 3.08 15.77 9.01
N TYR A 294 2.13 16.44 9.67
CA TYR A 294 1.09 15.80 10.48
C TYR A 294 -0.22 15.72 9.70
N ALA A 295 -0.93 14.60 9.85
CA ALA A 295 -2.15 14.31 9.11
C ALA A 295 -3.21 15.40 9.24
N SER A 296 -3.45 15.92 10.45
CA SER A 296 -4.43 17.01 10.66
C SER A 296 -4.18 18.23 9.78
N ASP A 297 -2.92 18.67 9.71
CA ASP A 297 -2.55 19.88 8.98
C ASP A 297 -2.67 19.64 7.48
N PHE A 298 -2.25 18.46 7.02
CA PHE A 298 -2.34 18.10 5.61
C PHE A 298 -3.80 18.02 5.15
N ILE A 299 -4.68 17.39 5.92
CA ILE A 299 -6.12 17.34 5.62
C ILE A 299 -6.74 18.75 5.65
N GLU A 300 -6.31 19.63 6.55
CA GLU A 300 -6.75 21.03 6.57
C GLU A 300 -6.32 21.79 5.30
N VAL A 301 -5.09 21.57 4.84
CA VAL A 301 -4.59 22.15 3.58
C VAL A 301 -5.38 21.64 2.37
N LEU A 302 -5.73 20.34 2.33
CA LEU A 302 -6.57 19.78 1.28
C LEU A 302 -7.99 20.39 1.28
N LYS A 303 -8.58 20.61 2.46
CA LYS A 303 -9.86 21.32 2.60
C LYS A 303 -9.76 22.75 2.08
N LYS A 304 -8.72 23.50 2.48
CA LYS A 304 -8.46 24.86 1.96
C LYS A 304 -8.27 24.89 0.44
N LYS A 305 -7.57 23.91 -0.11
CA LYS A 305 -7.40 23.76 -1.57
C LYS A 305 -8.73 23.46 -2.27
N HIS A 306 -9.62 22.71 -1.64
CA HIS A 306 -10.96 22.45 -2.17
C HIS A 306 -11.85 23.70 -2.12
N GLU A 307 -11.84 24.41 -0.99
CA GLU A 307 -12.61 25.64 -0.76
C GLU A 307 -12.27 26.74 -1.76
N SER A 308 -11.02 26.80 -2.24
CA SER A 308 -10.61 27.75 -3.29
C SER A 308 -11.20 27.44 -4.66
N GLY A 309 -11.80 26.25 -4.87
CA GLY A 309 -12.37 25.81 -6.13
C GLY A 309 -11.35 25.68 -7.25
N SER A 310 -10.06 25.55 -6.92
CA SER A 310 -8.96 25.68 -7.88
C SER A 310 -8.53 24.34 -8.51
N TYR A 311 -9.41 23.33 -8.57
CA TYR A 311 -9.21 22.08 -9.29
C TYR A 311 -10.54 21.37 -9.50
N LYS A 312 -10.59 20.49 -10.50
CA LYS A 312 -11.73 19.64 -10.78
C LYS A 312 -11.71 18.38 -9.93
N LYS A 313 -10.60 17.64 -9.98
CA LYS A 313 -10.35 16.42 -9.22
C LYS A 313 -8.88 16.25 -8.88
N MET A 314 -8.60 15.59 -7.76
CA MET A 314 -7.25 15.30 -7.29
C MET A 314 -7.08 13.83 -6.96
N VAL A 315 -5.92 13.27 -7.30
CA VAL A 315 -5.50 11.93 -6.93
C VAL A 315 -4.21 12.02 -6.12
N ILE A 316 -4.16 11.34 -4.96
CA ILE A 316 -3.02 11.35 -4.04
C ILE A 316 -2.53 9.92 -3.79
N TYR A 317 -1.26 9.66 -4.10
CA TYR A 317 -0.58 8.39 -3.84
C TYR A 317 0.45 8.61 -2.73
N VAL A 318 0.42 7.77 -1.69
CA VAL A 318 1.33 7.88 -0.54
C VAL A 318 2.04 6.55 -0.27
N GLU A 319 3.34 6.53 -0.52
CA GLU A 319 4.28 5.51 -0.05
C GLU A 319 4.88 5.95 1.28
N ALA A 320 4.54 5.19 2.34
CA ALA A 320 5.10 5.34 3.69
C ALA A 320 4.55 4.27 4.65
N CYS A 321 5.31 3.99 5.71
CA CYS A 321 4.83 3.21 6.85
C CYS A 321 3.59 3.85 7.48
N GLU A 322 2.61 3.02 7.84
CA GLU A 322 1.35 3.43 8.43
C GLU A 322 0.60 4.53 7.65
N SER A 323 0.81 4.63 6.33
CA SER A 323 0.29 5.73 5.48
C SER A 323 -1.24 5.83 5.51
N GLY A 324 -1.95 4.73 5.75
CA GLY A 324 -3.40 4.76 5.98
C GLY A 324 -3.84 5.68 7.12
N SER A 325 -3.01 5.83 8.16
CA SER A 325 -3.30 6.66 9.34
C SER A 325 -3.30 8.17 9.05
N ILE A 326 -2.80 8.59 7.88
CA ILE A 326 -2.86 9.98 7.43
C ILE A 326 -4.29 10.39 7.03
N PHE A 327 -5.11 9.42 6.62
CA PHE A 327 -6.43 9.69 6.06
C PHE A 327 -7.56 9.05 6.85
N GLU A 328 -7.31 7.92 7.52
CA GLU A 328 -8.32 7.19 8.27
C GLU A 328 -8.96 8.05 9.38
N GLY A 329 -10.29 8.20 9.32
CA GLY A 329 -11.07 9.04 10.23
C GLY A 329 -10.93 10.55 10.05
N LEU A 330 -10.14 11.02 9.08
CA LEU A 330 -9.93 12.45 8.81
C LEU A 330 -10.41 12.89 7.41
N MET A 331 -10.21 12.04 6.40
CA MET A 331 -10.41 12.37 4.99
C MET A 331 -11.90 12.37 4.61
N PRO A 332 -12.51 13.52 4.24
CA PRO A 332 -13.89 13.56 3.78
C PRO A 332 -14.05 13.00 2.36
N GLU A 333 -15.25 12.53 2.03
CA GLU A 333 -15.57 11.96 0.70
C GLU A 333 -16.07 13.00 -0.32
N ASP A 334 -16.29 14.25 0.09
CA ASP A 334 -16.90 15.31 -0.73
C ASP A 334 -15.90 16.34 -1.27
N LEU A 335 -14.59 16.12 -1.08
CA LEU A 335 -13.55 17.05 -1.55
C LEU A 335 -13.19 16.87 -3.03
N ASN A 336 -13.75 15.92 -3.77
CA ASN A 336 -13.26 15.53 -5.11
C ASN A 336 -11.77 15.10 -5.10
N ILE A 337 -11.35 14.44 -4.02
CA ILE A 337 -9.99 13.91 -3.85
C ILE A 337 -10.09 12.40 -3.64
N TYR A 338 -9.38 11.63 -4.44
CA TYR A 338 -9.18 10.19 -4.23
C TYR A 338 -7.77 9.92 -3.73
N VAL A 339 -7.65 9.02 -2.76
CA VAL A 339 -6.37 8.70 -2.13
C VAL A 339 -6.14 7.19 -2.17
N THR A 340 -4.90 6.79 -2.45
CA THR A 340 -4.42 5.43 -2.19
C THR A 340 -3.10 5.46 -1.42
N THR A 341 -2.95 4.53 -0.50
CA THR A 341 -1.80 4.43 0.41
C THR A 341 -1.14 3.06 0.29
N ALA A 342 0.17 3.00 0.51
CA ALA A 342 0.95 1.76 0.45
C ALA A 342 0.59 0.75 1.55
N SER A 343 0.09 1.25 2.69
CA SER A 343 -0.20 0.45 3.87
C SER A 343 -1.48 0.90 4.58
N LYS A 344 -2.06 0.02 5.41
CA LYS A 344 -3.08 0.38 6.40
C LYS A 344 -2.45 1.15 7.59
N ALA A 345 -3.28 1.67 8.49
CA ALA A 345 -2.83 2.54 9.57
C ALA A 345 -1.91 1.89 10.63
N ASP A 346 -1.80 0.56 10.66
CA ASP A 346 -1.04 -0.22 11.66
C ASP A 346 -0.09 -1.26 11.03
N GLU A 347 0.45 -0.99 9.84
CA GLU A 347 1.53 -1.78 9.25
C GLU A 347 2.57 -0.90 8.53
N ASN A 348 3.78 -1.44 8.35
CA ASN A 348 4.84 -0.79 7.59
C ASN A 348 4.61 -0.93 6.08
N SER A 349 5.26 -0.06 5.32
CA SER A 349 5.53 -0.28 3.90
C SER A 349 6.92 -0.90 3.70
N TRP A 350 7.27 -1.17 2.44
CA TRP A 350 8.37 -2.08 2.11
C TRP A 350 9.25 -1.52 1.00
N GLY A 351 10.57 -1.55 1.21
CA GLY A 351 11.58 -1.30 0.18
C GLY A 351 11.82 -2.55 -0.67
N THR A 352 12.07 -2.39 -1.97
CA THR A 352 12.32 -3.48 -2.92
C THR A 352 13.58 -3.21 -3.75
N TYR A 353 14.02 -4.19 -4.54
CA TYR A 353 15.26 -4.11 -5.32
C TYR A 353 16.46 -3.81 -4.42
N CYS A 354 16.58 -4.58 -3.34
CA CYS A 354 17.60 -4.41 -2.31
C CYS A 354 18.76 -5.41 -2.49
N PRO A 355 19.98 -5.07 -2.05
CA PRO A 355 21.09 -6.03 -2.03
C PRO A 355 20.70 -7.30 -1.26
N GLY A 356 21.06 -8.46 -1.80
CA GLY A 356 20.75 -9.76 -1.21
C GLY A 356 19.28 -10.19 -1.31
N MET A 357 18.44 -9.46 -2.06
CA MET A 357 17.02 -9.77 -2.27
C MET A 357 16.71 -9.96 -3.75
N GLU A 358 15.76 -10.84 -4.09
CA GLU A 358 15.33 -11.09 -5.47
C GLU A 358 14.11 -10.23 -5.89
N PRO A 359 14.16 -9.57 -7.08
CA PRO A 359 15.32 -9.41 -7.95
C PRO A 359 16.32 -8.36 -7.39
N PRO A 360 17.63 -8.64 -7.43
CA PRO A 360 18.63 -7.77 -6.81
C PRO A 360 18.94 -6.55 -7.69
N PRO A 361 19.42 -5.44 -7.09
CA PRO A 361 19.97 -4.32 -7.84
C PRO A 361 21.31 -4.71 -8.48
N PRO A 362 21.86 -3.87 -9.40
CA PRO A 362 23.23 -4.06 -9.86
C PRO A 362 24.19 -4.13 -8.66
N PRO A 363 25.17 -5.04 -8.67
CA PRO A 363 25.98 -5.38 -7.50
C PRO A 363 26.76 -4.18 -6.94
N GLU A 364 27.01 -3.14 -7.74
CA GLU A 364 27.64 -1.91 -7.28
C GLU A 364 26.79 -1.06 -6.33
N TYR A 365 25.48 -1.27 -6.23
CA TYR A 365 24.62 -0.56 -5.27
C TYR A 365 24.60 -1.27 -3.91
N THR A 366 24.72 -0.52 -2.82
CA THR A 366 24.59 -1.00 -1.43
C THR A 366 23.27 -0.63 -0.78
N THR A 367 22.28 -0.17 -1.56
CA THR A 367 21.00 0.34 -1.07
C THR A 367 19.86 -0.13 -1.96
N CYS A 368 18.63 -0.09 -1.45
CA CYS A 368 17.44 -0.44 -2.23
C CYS A 368 17.13 0.64 -3.29
N LEU A 369 16.66 0.23 -4.47
CA LEU A 369 16.41 1.15 -5.58
C LEU A 369 15.00 1.76 -5.62
N ALA A 370 14.02 1.09 -5.03
CA ALA A 370 12.61 1.53 -5.05
C ALA A 370 11.84 1.05 -3.82
N ASP A 371 10.63 1.56 -3.65
CA ASP A 371 9.65 1.03 -2.72
C ASP A 371 8.61 0.15 -3.43
N LEU A 372 8.08 -0.86 -2.74
CA LEU A 372 7.30 -1.93 -3.36
C LEU A 372 5.98 -1.43 -3.94
N TYR A 373 5.25 -0.56 -3.22
CA TYR A 373 4.02 0.04 -3.75
C TYR A 373 4.33 1.04 -4.86
N SER A 374 5.39 1.84 -4.69
CA SER A 374 5.89 2.77 -5.69
C SER A 374 6.22 2.11 -7.03
N ALA A 375 7.11 1.11 -7.00
CA ALA A 375 7.48 0.32 -8.17
C ALA A 375 6.26 -0.35 -8.81
N ALA A 376 5.32 -0.83 -7.98
CA ALA A 376 4.11 -1.47 -8.47
C ALA A 376 3.25 -0.55 -9.34
N TRP A 377 2.96 0.68 -8.90
CA TRP A 377 2.11 1.59 -9.68
C TRP A 377 2.86 2.24 -10.84
N MET A 378 4.15 2.55 -10.68
CA MET A 378 4.93 3.19 -11.74
C MET A 378 5.15 2.24 -12.91
N GLU A 379 5.60 1.01 -12.67
CA GLU A 379 5.83 0.05 -13.74
C GLU A 379 4.53 -0.35 -14.46
N ASP A 380 3.43 -0.45 -13.71
CA ASP A 380 2.10 -0.61 -14.29
C ASP A 380 1.77 0.55 -15.24
N SER A 381 1.90 1.78 -14.76
CA SER A 381 1.66 2.97 -15.58
C SER A 381 2.61 3.10 -16.79
N GLU A 382 3.85 2.64 -16.67
CA GLU A 382 4.84 2.66 -17.75
C GLU A 382 4.57 1.62 -18.84
N THR A 383 3.78 0.58 -18.57
CA THR A 383 3.58 -0.54 -19.49
C THR A 383 2.18 -0.58 -20.09
N HIS A 384 1.22 0.17 -19.56
CA HIS A 384 -0.15 0.21 -20.06
C HIS A 384 -0.49 1.48 -20.83
N ASN A 385 -1.56 1.39 -21.64
CA ASN A 385 -2.20 2.55 -22.25
C ASN A 385 -3.16 3.18 -21.22
N LEU A 386 -2.72 4.26 -20.59
CA LEU A 386 -3.45 4.89 -19.49
C LEU A 386 -4.77 5.54 -19.91
N LYS A 387 -5.04 5.69 -21.22
CA LYS A 387 -6.37 6.08 -21.73
C LYS A 387 -7.42 4.97 -21.55
N ASN A 388 -6.98 3.72 -21.47
CA ASN A 388 -7.84 2.54 -21.34
C ASN A 388 -7.86 1.98 -19.92
N GLU A 389 -6.84 2.30 -19.12
CA GLU A 389 -6.75 1.89 -17.73
C GLU A 389 -7.36 2.93 -16.79
N THR A 390 -8.18 2.46 -15.88
CA THR A 390 -8.81 3.25 -14.82
C THR A 390 -8.00 3.20 -13.54
N ILE A 391 -8.17 4.20 -12.68
CA ILE A 391 -7.56 4.22 -11.34
C ILE A 391 -7.95 2.97 -10.54
N LYS A 392 -9.19 2.48 -10.69
CA LYS A 392 -9.64 1.23 -10.06
C LYS A 392 -8.81 0.03 -10.50
N GLN A 393 -8.54 -0.09 -11.80
CA GLN A 393 -7.80 -1.23 -12.34
C GLN A 393 -6.37 -1.25 -11.82
N GLN A 394 -5.67 -0.10 -11.89
CA GLN A 394 -4.35 0.03 -11.30
C GLN A 394 -4.35 -0.23 -9.80
N PHE A 395 -5.32 0.31 -9.04
CA PHE A 395 -5.39 0.06 -7.60
C PHE A 395 -5.48 -1.42 -7.26
N GLU A 396 -6.30 -2.21 -7.99
CA GLU A 396 -6.39 -3.65 -7.74
C GLU A 396 -5.09 -4.39 -8.12
N LEU A 397 -4.41 -3.98 -9.20
CA LEU A 397 -3.11 -4.54 -9.60
C LEU A 397 -2.01 -4.22 -8.58
N VAL A 398 -1.92 -2.95 -8.18
CA VAL A 398 -0.98 -2.47 -7.16
C VAL A 398 -1.25 -3.14 -5.83
N LYS A 399 -2.50 -3.20 -5.37
CA LYS A 399 -2.87 -3.92 -4.15
C LYS A 399 -2.46 -5.38 -4.18
N TYR A 400 -2.63 -6.05 -5.32
CA TYR A 400 -2.18 -7.43 -5.48
C TYR A 400 -0.65 -7.55 -5.38
N ARG A 401 0.10 -6.70 -6.10
CA ARG A 401 1.56 -6.71 -6.10
C ARG A 401 2.16 -6.31 -4.75
N THR A 402 1.65 -5.25 -4.12
CA THR A 402 2.05 -4.78 -2.78
C THR A 402 1.74 -5.79 -1.69
N SER A 403 0.68 -6.61 -1.84
CA SER A 403 0.42 -7.72 -0.92
C SER A 403 1.39 -8.90 -1.06
N ASN A 404 2.28 -8.83 -2.05
CA ASN A 404 3.22 -9.88 -2.45
C ASN A 404 2.49 -11.22 -2.64
N GLU A 405 1.63 -11.27 -3.65
CA GLU A 405 0.76 -12.41 -3.98
C GLU A 405 -0.20 -12.82 -2.84
N LYS A 406 -0.70 -11.84 -2.08
CA LYS A 406 -1.58 -12.01 -0.91
C LYS A 406 -0.97 -12.79 0.25
N THR A 407 0.36 -12.93 0.29
CA THR A 407 1.04 -13.58 1.40
C THR A 407 1.20 -12.62 2.58
N TYR A 408 1.38 -11.33 2.31
CA TYR A 408 1.67 -10.29 3.31
C TYR A 408 2.90 -10.58 4.19
N THR A 409 3.78 -11.50 3.76
CA THR A 409 5.02 -11.83 4.48
C THR A 409 6.05 -10.70 4.34
N MET A 410 6.12 -10.13 3.14
CA MET A 410 6.98 -9.02 2.73
C MET A 410 6.14 -8.09 1.85
N GLY A 411 5.09 -7.52 2.45
CA GLY A 411 4.09 -6.75 1.73
C GLY A 411 3.04 -6.16 2.66
N SER A 412 2.16 -5.33 2.11
CA SER A 412 1.19 -4.53 2.86
C SER A 412 -0.17 -4.46 2.15
N HIS A 413 -1.16 -3.98 2.88
CA HIS A 413 -2.50 -3.73 2.38
C HIS A 413 -2.56 -2.30 1.80
N ALA A 414 -2.54 -2.19 0.48
CA ALA A 414 -2.87 -0.92 -0.15
C ALA A 414 -4.33 -0.53 0.16
N MET A 415 -4.54 0.71 0.59
CA MET A 415 -5.85 1.22 1.04
C MET A 415 -6.35 2.35 0.15
N GLU A 416 -7.67 2.62 0.17
CA GLU A 416 -8.30 3.73 -0.56
C GLU A 416 -9.17 4.61 0.36
N TYR A 417 -9.09 5.94 0.19
CA TYR A 417 -9.84 6.95 0.98
C TYR A 417 -10.38 8.08 0.08
N GLY A 418 -11.28 8.90 0.64
CA GLY A 418 -11.87 10.06 -0.06
C GLY A 418 -12.95 9.67 -1.07
N ASP A 419 -13.10 10.46 -2.13
CA ASP A 419 -14.14 10.27 -3.15
C ASP A 419 -13.83 9.08 -4.07
N ARG A 420 -14.33 7.91 -3.69
CA ARG A 420 -14.17 6.67 -4.46
C ARG A 420 -14.91 6.67 -5.80
N ARG A 421 -15.74 7.67 -6.13
CA ARG A 421 -16.35 7.77 -7.47
C ARG A 421 -15.31 8.14 -8.53
N ILE A 422 -14.21 8.78 -8.13
CA ILE A 422 -13.11 9.14 -9.02
C ILE A 422 -12.42 7.90 -9.60
N LYS A 423 -12.43 6.75 -8.90
CA LYS A 423 -11.67 5.58 -9.33
C LYS A 423 -12.13 4.97 -10.66
N THR A 424 -13.33 5.32 -11.14
CA THR A 424 -13.80 4.88 -12.46
C THR A 424 -13.19 5.69 -13.61
N GLU A 425 -12.48 6.78 -13.32
CA GLU A 425 -11.81 7.58 -14.32
C GLU A 425 -10.51 6.93 -14.81
N SER A 426 -10.16 7.29 -16.04
CA SER A 426 -8.93 6.87 -16.69
C SER A 426 -7.72 7.57 -16.05
N LEU A 427 -6.64 6.82 -15.83
CA LEU A 427 -5.36 7.33 -15.32
C LEU A 427 -4.80 8.46 -16.18
N TYR A 428 -5.11 8.45 -17.49
CA TYR A 428 -4.73 9.49 -18.43
C TYR A 428 -5.05 10.90 -17.95
N LEU A 429 -6.16 11.10 -17.22
CA LEU A 429 -6.57 12.43 -16.74
C LEU A 429 -5.58 13.03 -15.74
N TYR A 430 -4.78 12.20 -15.07
CA TYR A 430 -3.85 12.60 -14.02
C TYR A 430 -2.39 12.42 -14.47
N GLN A 431 -2.08 11.28 -15.09
CA GLN A 431 -0.70 10.90 -15.42
C GLN A 431 -0.33 11.10 -16.90
N GLY A 432 -1.31 11.43 -17.75
CA GLY A 432 -1.08 11.42 -19.20
C GLY A 432 -0.99 10.00 -19.76
N SER A 433 -0.49 9.83 -20.98
CA SER A 433 -0.27 8.50 -21.56
C SER A 433 0.85 8.56 -22.57
N ASN A 434 1.84 7.70 -22.41
CA ASN A 434 2.93 7.57 -23.37
C ASN A 434 2.38 7.06 -24.72
N PRO A 435 2.58 7.78 -25.85
CA PRO A 435 2.18 7.31 -27.17
C PRO A 435 2.76 5.95 -27.56
N ASP A 436 3.96 5.61 -27.08
CA ASP A 436 4.60 4.32 -27.37
C ASP A 436 3.82 3.13 -26.79
N ASN A 437 3.02 3.38 -25.75
CA ASN A 437 2.20 2.36 -25.09
C ASN A 437 0.82 2.19 -25.74
N GLU A 438 0.46 2.94 -26.79
CA GLU A 438 -0.87 2.85 -27.40
C GLU A 438 -1.22 1.44 -27.91
N LYS A 439 -0.19 0.67 -28.31
CA LYS A 439 -0.31 -0.72 -28.76
C LYS A 439 0.10 -1.75 -27.70
N SER A 440 0.37 -1.32 -26.47
CA SER A 440 0.83 -2.24 -25.43
C SER A 440 -0.24 -3.29 -25.14
N THR A 441 0.19 -4.55 -25.23
CA THR A 441 -0.56 -5.75 -24.84
C THR A 441 0.20 -6.51 -23.75
N LYS A 442 1.22 -5.87 -23.17
CA LYS A 442 2.10 -6.50 -22.19
C LYS A 442 1.36 -6.61 -20.87
N ASN A 443 0.94 -7.82 -20.53
CA ASN A 443 0.69 -8.14 -19.14
C ASN A 443 2.06 -8.22 -18.45
N ILE A 444 2.31 -7.37 -17.46
CA ILE A 444 3.48 -7.54 -16.59
C ILE A 444 3.37 -8.93 -15.96
N LEU A 445 4.38 -9.76 -16.17
CA LEU A 445 4.55 -11.01 -15.44
C LEU A 445 4.80 -10.63 -13.98
N HIS A 446 3.83 -10.88 -13.11
CA HIS A 446 4.01 -10.71 -11.68
C HIS A 446 5.13 -11.66 -11.22
N GLN A 447 6.21 -11.07 -10.73
CA GLN A 447 7.26 -11.79 -10.02
C GLN A 447 7.07 -11.55 -8.53
N ASN A 448 7.23 -12.59 -7.73
CA ASN A 448 7.39 -12.43 -6.29
C ASN A 448 8.59 -11.53 -6.03
N MET A 449 8.37 -10.53 -5.18
CA MET A 449 9.37 -9.53 -4.84
C MET A 449 9.81 -9.79 -3.41
N GLU A 450 11.09 -10.09 -3.19
CA GLU A 450 11.64 -9.97 -1.85
C GLU A 450 11.74 -8.48 -1.50
N ALA A 451 11.39 -8.16 -0.26
CA ALA A 451 11.29 -6.79 0.20
C ALA A 451 11.73 -6.67 1.66
N ILE A 452 12.17 -5.47 2.04
CA ILE A 452 12.62 -5.16 3.40
C ILE A 452 11.68 -4.14 4.04
N ASP A 453 11.48 -4.24 5.35
CA ASP A 453 10.80 -3.21 6.12
C ASP A 453 11.52 -1.86 5.92
N GLN A 454 10.79 -0.80 5.59
CA GLN A 454 11.40 0.52 5.38
C GLN A 454 12.28 0.96 6.56
N ARG A 455 11.92 0.59 7.80
CA ARG A 455 12.67 0.96 9.00
C ARG A 455 14.03 0.26 9.07
N ASP A 456 14.21 -0.86 8.38
CA ASP A 456 15.46 -1.63 8.37
C ASP A 456 16.30 -1.40 7.10
N ALA A 457 15.73 -0.81 6.05
CA ALA A 457 16.44 -0.49 4.81
C ALA A 457 17.71 0.37 5.04
N ASP A 458 17.66 1.35 5.96
CA ASP A 458 18.82 2.18 6.28
C ASP A 458 19.95 1.39 6.97
N LEU A 459 19.58 0.43 7.83
CA LEU A 459 20.55 -0.46 8.47
C LEU A 459 21.14 -1.47 7.46
N LEU A 460 20.33 -1.95 6.51
CA LEU A 460 20.83 -2.76 5.40
C LEU A 460 21.89 -1.98 4.62
N PHE A 461 21.64 -0.72 4.28
CA PHE A 461 22.62 0.12 3.59
C PHE A 461 23.95 0.24 4.36
N LEU A 462 23.89 0.56 5.65
CA LEU A 462 25.09 0.68 6.48
C LEU A 462 25.84 -0.65 6.55
N TRP A 463 25.10 -1.76 6.71
CA TRP A 463 25.67 -3.10 6.79
C TRP A 463 26.35 -3.54 5.49
N GLU A 464 25.69 -3.38 4.34
CA GLU A 464 26.24 -3.73 3.03
C GLU A 464 27.48 -2.90 2.70
N THR A 465 27.45 -1.60 3.06
CA THR A 465 28.60 -0.70 2.89
C THR A 465 29.76 -1.13 3.79
N TYR A 466 29.49 -1.53 5.04
CA TYR A 466 30.49 -2.06 5.96
C TYR A 466 31.11 -3.37 5.45
N VAL A 467 30.30 -4.33 5.02
CA VAL A 467 30.77 -5.61 4.46
C VAL A 467 31.69 -5.36 3.27
N ARG A 468 31.29 -4.50 2.34
CA ARG A 468 32.12 -4.13 1.19
C ARG A 468 33.41 -3.41 1.57
N SER A 469 33.38 -2.57 2.60
CA SER A 469 34.58 -1.86 3.07
C SER A 469 35.68 -2.80 3.58
N LYS A 470 35.31 -4.00 4.08
CA LYS A 470 36.27 -5.03 4.53
C LYS A 470 37.03 -5.71 3.39
N GLU A 471 36.43 -5.75 2.20
CA GLU A 471 37.05 -6.31 1.01
C GLU A 471 38.09 -5.34 0.40
N GLY A 472 38.16 -4.10 0.89
CA GLY A 472 39.17 -3.09 0.55
C GLY A 472 39.91 -2.50 1.76
N ASN A 473 40.69 -1.44 1.54
CA ASN A 473 41.34 -0.63 2.59
C ASN A 473 40.41 0.51 3.09
N GLY A 474 39.12 0.24 3.28
CA GLY A 474 38.11 1.25 3.60
C GLY A 474 37.98 1.57 5.10
N ASN A 475 37.19 2.61 5.42
CA ASN A 475 36.90 3.07 6.79
C ASN A 475 35.91 2.14 7.54
N GLY A 476 36.17 0.82 7.58
CA GLY A 476 35.27 -0.15 8.21
C GLY A 476 35.00 0.11 9.70
N THR A 477 35.94 0.72 10.42
CA THR A 477 35.76 1.09 11.85
C THR A 477 34.73 2.20 12.04
N GLU A 478 34.69 3.19 11.15
CA GLU A 478 33.77 4.33 11.23
C GLU A 478 32.33 3.88 10.97
N LEU A 479 32.12 3.07 9.91
CA LEU A 479 30.81 2.49 9.59
C LEU A 479 30.28 1.59 10.71
N LEU A 480 31.16 0.80 11.35
CA LEU A 480 30.76 -0.03 12.48
C LEU A 480 30.32 0.80 13.69
N GLU A 481 31.00 1.92 13.95
CA GLU A 481 30.61 2.86 15.00
C GLU A 481 29.27 3.54 14.66
N GLU A 482 29.04 3.93 13.40
CA GLU A 482 27.76 4.50 12.97
C GLU A 482 26.60 3.49 13.13
N ILE A 483 26.80 2.23 12.73
CA ILE A 483 25.82 1.14 12.96
C ILE A 483 25.55 1.00 14.46
N ARG A 484 26.60 0.97 15.29
CA ARG A 484 26.47 0.84 16.75
C ARG A 484 25.68 2.00 17.35
N GLN A 485 26.00 3.24 16.97
CA GLN A 485 25.30 4.44 17.45
C GLN A 485 23.83 4.45 17.01
N THR A 486 23.56 4.03 15.77
CA THR A 486 22.19 3.90 15.26
C THR A 486 21.39 2.88 16.05
N ILE A 487 21.92 1.67 16.28
CA ILE A 487 21.24 0.63 17.08
C ILE A 487 21.02 1.08 18.52
N LEU A 488 22.01 1.73 19.13
CA LEU A 488 21.90 2.25 20.50
C LEU A 488 20.82 3.33 20.60
N HIS A 489 20.76 4.26 19.65
CA HIS A 489 19.72 5.29 19.63
C HIS A 489 18.32 4.69 19.43
N ARG A 490 18.17 3.73 18.50
CA ARG A 490 16.90 3.01 18.29
C ARG A 490 16.45 2.29 19.56
N THR A 491 17.37 1.60 20.23
CA THR A 491 17.12 0.90 21.50
C THR A 491 16.71 1.89 22.60
N HIS A 492 17.43 3.01 22.73
CA HIS A 492 17.11 4.08 23.66
C HIS A 492 15.68 4.62 23.47
N LEU A 493 15.26 4.90 22.23
CA LEU A 493 13.91 5.37 21.93
C LEU A 493 12.85 4.33 22.30
N ASP A 494 13.04 3.07 21.88
CA ASP A 494 12.11 1.98 22.16
C ASP A 494 11.97 1.72 23.67
N GLU A 495 13.08 1.71 24.41
CA GLU A 495 13.09 1.49 25.86
C GLU A 495 12.51 2.68 26.62
N SER A 496 12.87 3.91 26.24
CA SER A 496 12.38 5.13 26.90
C SER A 496 10.86 5.23 26.83
N ILE A 497 10.27 5.01 25.65
CA ILE A 497 8.82 5.12 25.46
C ILE A 497 8.07 4.01 26.20
N LYS A 498 8.61 2.79 26.18
CA LYS A 498 8.09 1.69 26.99
C LYS A 498 8.08 2.03 28.48
N LEU A 499 9.19 2.55 29.01
CA LEU A 499 9.33 2.90 30.43
C LEU A 499 8.42 4.08 30.81
N ILE A 500 8.32 5.11 29.97
CA ILE A 500 7.39 6.23 30.17
C ILE A 500 5.95 5.71 30.27
N GLY A 501 5.53 4.80 29.38
CA GLY A 501 4.22 4.17 29.48
C GLY A 501 3.99 3.41 30.78
N GLN A 502 5.02 2.76 31.32
CA GLN A 502 4.95 2.07 32.61
C GLN A 502 4.85 3.06 33.79
N VAL A 503 5.51 4.21 33.71
CA VAL A 503 5.40 5.29 34.72
C VAL A 503 4.00 5.90 34.70
N LEU A 504 3.48 6.22 33.51
CA LEU A 504 2.18 6.89 33.37
C LEU A 504 0.99 5.98 33.69
N PHE A 505 1.04 4.71 33.30
CA PHE A 505 -0.13 3.82 33.37
C PHE A 505 0.09 2.54 34.19
N GLY A 506 1.26 2.38 34.80
CA GLY A 506 1.65 1.19 35.55
C GLY A 506 2.25 0.08 34.68
N GLN A 507 3.05 -0.79 35.31
CA GLN A 507 3.89 -1.80 34.64
C GLN A 507 3.13 -2.78 33.73
N GLN A 508 1.91 -3.16 34.12
CA GLN A 508 1.10 -4.13 33.37
C GLN A 508 0.30 -3.48 32.24
N ARG A 509 -0.30 -2.30 32.48
CA ARG A 509 -1.22 -1.66 31.53
C ARG A 509 -0.50 -0.75 30.53
N GLY A 510 0.61 -0.12 30.91
CA GLY A 510 1.38 0.79 30.06
C GLY A 510 1.64 0.26 28.66
N PRO A 511 2.33 -0.89 28.50
CA PRO A 511 2.61 -1.45 27.18
C PRO A 511 1.36 -1.67 26.33
N SER A 512 0.26 -2.16 26.93
CA SER A 512 -1.00 -2.42 26.23
C SER A 512 -1.74 -1.15 25.80
N ILE A 513 -1.61 -0.07 26.58
CA ILE A 513 -2.22 1.23 26.26
C ILE A 513 -1.41 1.89 25.15
N LEU A 514 -0.09 1.91 25.24
CA LEU A 514 0.77 2.55 24.24
C LEU A 514 0.62 1.88 22.85
N SER A 515 0.51 0.55 22.80
CA SER A 515 0.38 -0.19 21.54
C SER A 515 -1.06 -0.31 21.03
N ALA A 516 -2.06 0.21 21.75
CA ALA A 516 -3.46 0.08 21.36
C ALA A 516 -3.73 0.69 19.98
N VAL A 517 -4.37 -0.09 19.10
CA VAL A 517 -4.83 0.36 17.79
C VAL A 517 -6.32 0.69 17.89
N ARG A 518 -6.70 1.92 17.51
CA ARG A 518 -8.10 2.33 17.45
C ARG A 518 -8.85 1.52 16.38
N PRO A 519 -10.17 1.29 16.55
CA PRO A 519 -11.00 0.72 15.50
C PRO A 519 -10.86 1.45 14.16
N SER A 520 -10.95 0.70 13.06
CA SER A 520 -10.88 1.26 11.70
C SER A 520 -11.96 2.32 11.47
N GLY A 521 -11.60 3.37 10.73
CA GLY A 521 -12.42 4.54 10.45
C GLY A 521 -12.36 5.64 11.52
N LEU A 522 -11.64 5.45 12.63
CA LEU A 522 -11.41 6.50 13.62
C LEU A 522 -10.06 7.20 13.41
N PRO A 523 -9.96 8.51 13.71
CA PRO A 523 -8.68 9.21 13.68
C PRO A 523 -7.74 8.65 14.75
N LEU A 524 -6.43 8.70 14.49
CA LEU A 524 -5.40 8.22 15.42
C LEU A 524 -5.50 8.86 16.81
N VAL A 525 -5.71 10.18 16.84
CA VAL A 525 -5.78 11.00 18.05
C VAL A 525 -6.93 11.99 17.92
N ASP A 526 -7.58 12.29 19.03
CA ASP A 526 -8.66 13.29 19.06
C ASP A 526 -8.09 14.72 19.11
N ASP A 527 -7.00 14.92 19.85
CA ASP A 527 -6.30 16.19 19.98
C ASP A 527 -4.90 16.14 19.34
N TRP A 528 -4.80 16.65 18.12
CA TRP A 528 -3.54 16.73 17.36
C TRP A 528 -2.54 17.75 17.94
N ARG A 529 -3.01 18.76 18.67
CA ARG A 529 -2.13 19.68 19.39
C ARG A 529 -1.48 18.95 20.56
N CYS A 530 -2.25 18.16 21.31
CA CYS A 530 -1.70 17.30 22.35
C CYS A 530 -0.61 16.37 21.76
N LEU A 531 -0.87 15.68 20.64
CA LEU A 531 0.11 14.78 20.03
C LEU A 531 1.45 15.50 19.76
N LYS A 532 1.40 16.67 19.09
CA LYS A 532 2.59 17.47 18.81
C LYS A 532 3.31 17.91 20.08
N THR A 533 2.57 18.30 21.12
CA THR A 533 3.16 18.66 22.41
C THR A 533 3.84 17.46 23.08
N MET A 534 3.20 16.29 23.13
CA MET A 534 3.78 15.08 23.74
C MET A 534 5.07 14.65 23.03
N VAL A 535 5.11 14.78 21.71
CA VAL A 535 6.33 14.56 20.92
C VAL A 535 7.43 15.54 21.31
N ARG A 536 7.14 16.85 21.39
CA ARG A 536 8.13 17.87 21.78
C ARG A 536 8.66 17.64 23.19
N LEU A 537 7.78 17.38 24.15
CA LEU A 537 8.15 17.12 25.54
C LEU A 537 9.05 15.88 25.65
N PHE A 538 8.75 14.82 24.90
CA PHE A 538 9.63 13.67 24.81
C PHE A 538 10.99 14.07 24.23
N GLU A 539 11.04 14.73 23.08
CA GLU A 539 12.31 15.07 22.43
C GLU A 539 13.18 16.01 23.29
N SER A 540 12.57 16.93 24.04
CA SER A 540 13.27 17.86 24.94
C SER A 540 14.06 17.16 26.06
N GLU A 541 13.65 15.95 26.45
CA GLU A 541 14.24 15.22 27.57
C GLU A 541 14.95 13.93 27.12
N CYS A 542 14.50 13.34 26.02
CA CYS A 542 14.96 12.03 25.54
C CYS A 542 15.73 12.10 24.21
N GLY A 543 15.86 13.27 23.59
CA GLY A 543 16.50 13.43 22.28
C GLY A 543 15.54 13.19 21.11
N SER A 544 16.01 13.53 19.91
CA SER A 544 15.24 13.50 18.67
C SER A 544 14.77 12.09 18.33
N LEU A 545 13.53 11.99 17.88
CA LEU A 545 12.94 10.75 17.40
C LEU A 545 13.62 10.25 16.13
N THR A 546 14.18 11.14 15.30
CA THR A 546 14.58 10.84 13.91
C THR A 546 13.42 10.22 13.10
N GLN A 547 13.66 9.78 11.87
CA GLN A 547 12.64 9.06 11.10
C GLN A 547 12.27 7.70 11.75
N TYR A 548 13.21 7.05 12.44
CA TYR A 548 12.94 5.77 13.12
C TYR A 548 11.88 5.90 14.22
N GLY A 549 12.03 6.90 15.10
CA GLY A 549 11.18 7.09 16.27
C GLY A 549 9.74 7.49 15.92
N MET A 550 9.47 7.88 14.67
CA MET A 550 8.12 8.13 14.17
C MET A 550 7.18 6.93 14.36
N LYS A 551 7.70 5.70 14.43
CA LYS A 551 6.91 4.49 14.79
C LYS A 551 6.10 4.66 16.07
N HIS A 552 6.60 5.48 17.00
CA HIS A 552 6.01 5.67 18.32
C HIS A 552 4.90 6.71 18.36
N MET A 553 4.49 7.30 17.24
CA MET A 553 3.47 8.35 17.26
C MET A 553 2.13 7.84 17.79
N ARG A 554 1.84 6.54 17.61
CA ARG A 554 0.69 5.88 18.24
C ARG A 554 0.78 5.85 19.77
N ALA A 555 1.97 5.69 20.34
CA ALA A 555 2.17 5.72 21.79
C ALA A 555 1.83 7.12 22.33
N PHE A 556 2.34 8.18 21.70
CA PHE A 556 2.02 9.57 22.07
C PHE A 556 0.54 9.91 21.86
N ALA A 557 -0.07 9.44 20.77
CA ALA A 557 -1.50 9.57 20.53
C ALA A 557 -2.32 8.89 21.64
N ASN A 558 -1.94 7.69 22.05
CA ASN A 558 -2.61 6.97 23.13
C ASN A 558 -2.42 7.64 24.49
N ILE A 559 -1.28 8.30 24.73
CA ILE A 559 -1.08 9.15 25.91
C ILE A 559 -2.11 10.30 25.92
N CYS A 560 -2.27 11.01 24.80
CA CYS A 560 -3.28 12.06 24.63
C CYS A 560 -4.71 11.54 24.80
N ASN A 561 -5.03 10.42 24.15
CA ASN A 561 -6.37 9.82 24.18
C ASN A 561 -6.78 9.32 25.57
N ASN A 562 -5.82 9.15 26.49
CA ASN A 562 -6.06 8.79 27.89
C ASN A 562 -6.00 10.00 28.84
N GLY A 563 -5.95 11.22 28.31
CA GLY A 563 -6.07 12.45 29.12
C GLY A 563 -4.85 12.77 29.99
N ILE A 564 -3.68 12.25 29.64
CA ILE A 564 -2.43 12.58 30.35
C ILE A 564 -2.07 14.04 30.09
N SER A 565 -1.74 14.77 31.15
CA SER A 565 -1.34 16.17 31.08
C SER A 565 0.10 16.35 30.60
N GLU A 566 0.40 17.55 30.07
CA GLU A 566 1.76 17.94 29.67
C GLU A 566 2.76 17.78 30.82
N ASN A 567 2.38 18.16 32.04
CA ASN A 567 3.22 18.05 33.24
C ASN A 567 3.54 16.59 33.60
N GLU A 568 2.58 15.67 33.45
CA GLU A 568 2.80 14.25 33.72
C GLU A 568 3.75 13.63 32.70
N MET A 569 3.58 13.97 31.41
CA MET A 569 4.48 13.53 30.36
C MET A 569 5.90 14.06 30.58
N GLU A 570 6.05 15.35 30.86
CA GLU A 570 7.34 15.96 31.14
C GLU A 570 8.03 15.32 32.36
N ALA A 571 7.29 15.11 33.45
CA ALA A 571 7.83 14.46 34.65
C ALA A 571 8.26 13.01 34.39
N ALA A 572 7.46 12.25 33.62
CA ALA A 572 7.80 10.88 33.25
C ALA A 572 9.03 10.84 32.34
N SER A 573 9.09 11.70 31.33
CA SER A 573 10.24 11.82 30.42
C SER A 573 11.52 12.18 31.18
N LYS A 574 11.49 13.16 32.10
CA LYS A 574 12.64 13.52 32.95
C LYS A 574 13.10 12.39 33.86
N ALA A 575 12.16 11.60 34.37
CA ALA A 575 12.49 10.48 35.27
C ALA A 575 13.19 9.33 34.52
N ILE A 576 12.84 9.11 33.27
CA ILE A 576 13.37 8.01 32.45
C ILE A 576 14.64 8.44 31.69
N CYS A 577 14.58 9.59 31.03
CA CYS A 577 15.64 10.09 30.20
C CYS A 577 16.52 11.02 31.03
N LYS A 578 17.68 10.50 31.47
CA LYS A 578 18.76 11.37 31.96
C LYS A 578 19.34 12.09 30.74
N ARG A 579 19.61 13.39 30.88
CA ARG A 579 19.98 14.36 29.83
C ARG A 579 21.35 14.10 29.14
N GLU A 580 21.73 12.84 28.96
CA GLU A 580 22.96 12.38 28.33
C GLU A 580 22.64 11.70 26.99
N TYR A 581 22.01 12.42 26.06
CA TYR A 581 22.01 12.04 24.65
C TYR A 581 23.05 12.89 23.92
N SER A 582 23.75 12.27 22.97
CA SER A 582 24.76 12.94 22.14
C SER A 582 24.17 14.18 21.44
N ASP A 583 24.96 15.23 21.25
CA ASP A 583 24.59 16.42 20.46
C ASP A 583 24.08 16.05 19.06
N LEU A 584 24.52 14.90 18.53
CA LEU A 584 24.06 14.31 17.26
C LEU A 584 22.56 14.03 17.23
N TRP A 585 21.96 13.71 18.37
CA TRP A 585 20.55 13.37 18.54
C TRP A 585 19.78 14.45 19.28
N SER A 586 20.36 15.63 19.48
CA SER A 586 19.68 16.71 20.17
C SER A 586 18.63 17.38 19.27
N PRO A 587 17.39 17.64 19.74
CA PRO A 587 16.44 18.45 18.98
C PRO A 587 16.89 19.91 18.86
N ILE A 588 17.86 20.37 19.66
CA ILE A 588 18.42 21.72 19.55
C ILE A 588 19.21 21.85 18.23
N THR A 589 19.92 20.80 17.83
CA THR A 589 20.72 20.78 16.60
C THR A 589 19.88 20.35 15.40
N ARG A 590 19.01 19.34 15.56
CA ARG A 590 18.21 18.77 14.47
C ARG A 590 16.88 19.48 14.23
N GLY A 591 16.39 20.26 15.20
CA GLY A 591 15.01 20.73 15.27
C GLY A 591 14.07 19.68 15.89
N TYR A 592 12.89 20.13 16.32
CA TYR A 592 11.83 19.26 16.81
C TYR A 592 11.04 18.67 15.65
N SER A 593 10.66 17.40 15.80
CA SER A 593 9.90 16.63 14.82
C SER A 593 8.43 17.09 14.68
N ALA A 594 7.93 17.90 15.62
CA ALA A 594 6.56 18.45 15.66
C ALA A 594 6.53 19.98 15.77
#